data_AF-A0A8J7KVR6-F1
#
_entry.id   AF-A0A8J7KVR6-F1
#
_cell.length_a   1.000
_cell.length_b   1.000
_cell.length_c   1.000
_cell.angle_alpha   90.00
_cell.angle_beta   90.00
_cell.angle_gamma   90.00
#
_symmetry.space_group_name_H-M   'P 1'
#
loop_
_entity.id
_entity.type
_entity.pdbx_description
1 polymer ?
#
loop_
_entity_poly.entity_id
_entity_poly.type
_entity_poly.pdbx_seq_one_letter_code
_entity_poly.pdbx_strand_id
1 'polypeptide(L)'
;MSRLIGLYPRWWRERYGADLALLLEDLPATGPVGRLLLCVDIVRGALDARLTGEYPMHASDRAARRPGILIGLLAWAALSVEIVWSNVVHPSVTDDDGPAVLTAYVSVFLLLALVGFLAQRRAETWRGPVLAGVIAGALIGLLTIGTFAFVDNVFLDTVSRQQAKIDGFAHSDASSMRTYINLGLLQAAAFLTCFFSIAGAVLASGGAALSRGLRSTGSPGR
;
A
#
# COMPACT_ATOMS: atom_id res chain seq x y z
N MET A 1 -3.81 -17.32 -25.31
CA MET A 1 -4.45 -16.13 -24.71
C MET A 1 -5.79 -16.40 -24.03
N SER A 2 -6.59 -17.40 -24.45
CA SER A 2 -7.92 -17.66 -23.85
C SER A 2 -7.94 -17.91 -22.33
N ARG A 3 -6.83 -18.39 -21.74
CA ARG A 3 -6.70 -18.53 -20.27
C ARG A 3 -6.71 -17.20 -19.52
N LEU A 4 -6.26 -16.10 -20.13
CA LEU A 4 -6.28 -14.77 -19.49
C LEU A 4 -7.69 -14.18 -19.45
N ILE A 5 -8.49 -14.43 -20.48
CA ILE A 5 -9.90 -14.03 -20.51
C ILE A 5 -10.67 -14.71 -19.37
N GLY A 6 -10.28 -15.93 -18.99
CA GLY A 6 -10.85 -16.67 -17.86
C GLY A 6 -10.72 -16.00 -16.49
N LEU A 7 -9.82 -15.02 -16.33
CA LEU A 7 -9.67 -14.24 -15.09
C LEU A 7 -10.80 -13.21 -14.89
N TYR A 8 -11.61 -12.96 -15.93
CA TYR A 8 -12.70 -11.99 -15.87
C TYR A 8 -14.04 -12.58 -15.40
N PRO A 9 -14.85 -11.79 -14.67
CA PRO A 9 -16.22 -12.15 -14.31
C PRO A 9 -17.05 -12.58 -15.53
N ARG A 10 -17.94 -13.56 -15.34
CA ARG A 10 -18.69 -14.22 -16.43
C ARG A 10 -19.46 -13.22 -17.31
N TRP A 11 -20.17 -12.27 -16.69
CA TRP A 11 -20.94 -11.23 -17.38
C TRP A 11 -20.09 -10.30 -18.26
N TRP A 12 -18.82 -10.09 -17.90
CA TRP A 12 -17.91 -9.23 -18.66
C TRP A 12 -17.35 -9.94 -19.87
N ARG A 13 -17.04 -11.24 -19.73
CA ARG A 13 -16.67 -12.10 -20.86
C ARG A 13 -17.79 -12.18 -21.88
N GLU A 14 -19.04 -12.28 -21.41
CA GLU A 14 -20.21 -12.33 -22.28
C GLU A 14 -20.43 -11.03 -23.06
N ARG A 15 -20.16 -9.87 -22.43
CA ARG A 15 -20.42 -8.57 -23.06
C ARG A 15 -19.26 -8.02 -23.90
N TYR A 16 -18.02 -8.23 -23.49
CA TYR A 16 -16.83 -7.58 -24.08
C TYR A 16 -15.75 -8.59 -24.50
N GLY A 17 -15.96 -9.89 -24.33
CA GLY A 17 -14.91 -10.89 -24.51
C GLY A 17 -14.35 -10.96 -25.93
N ALA A 18 -15.16 -10.71 -26.95
CA ALA A 18 -14.73 -10.70 -28.35
C ALA A 18 -13.82 -9.50 -28.65
N ASP A 19 -14.23 -8.30 -28.26
CA ASP A 19 -13.47 -7.06 -28.47
C ASP A 19 -12.14 -7.09 -27.69
N LEU A 20 -12.16 -7.62 -26.47
CA LEU A 20 -10.96 -7.76 -25.64
C LEU A 20 -9.99 -8.80 -26.20
N ALA A 21 -10.48 -9.86 -26.85
CA ALA A 21 -9.63 -10.85 -27.49
C ALA A 21 -8.87 -10.25 -28.69
N LEU A 22 -9.56 -9.46 -29.51
CA LEU A 22 -8.95 -8.76 -30.65
C LEU A 22 -7.90 -7.74 -30.20
N LEU A 23 -8.22 -6.93 -29.18
CA LEU A 23 -7.27 -5.99 -28.58
C LEU A 23 -6.01 -6.67 -28.01
N LEU A 24 -6.16 -7.88 -27.46
CA LEU A 24 -5.04 -8.64 -26.94
C LEU A 24 -4.18 -9.24 -28.06
N GLU A 25 -4.77 -9.63 -29.18
CA GLU A 25 -4.05 -10.13 -30.37
C GLU A 25 -3.25 -9.00 -31.05
N ASP A 26 -3.77 -7.78 -31.02
CA ASP A 26 -3.12 -6.61 -31.61
C ASP A 26 -1.98 -6.02 -30.74
N LEU A 27 -1.89 -6.38 -29.46
CA LEU A 27 -0.85 -5.87 -28.57
C LEU A 27 0.46 -6.68 -28.72
N PRO A 28 1.57 -6.04 -29.13
CA PRO A 28 2.85 -6.72 -29.37
C PRO A 28 3.54 -7.08 -28.05
N ALA A 29 3.16 -8.19 -27.43
CA ALA A 29 3.85 -8.75 -26.27
C ALA A 29 4.92 -9.76 -26.71
N THR A 30 6.13 -9.26 -27.05
CA THR A 30 7.28 -10.12 -27.35
C THR A 30 7.95 -10.62 -26.06
N GLY A 31 8.00 -11.95 -25.91
CA GLY A 31 8.69 -12.62 -24.82
C GLY A 31 7.90 -12.77 -23.51
N PRO A 32 8.45 -13.54 -22.54
CA PRO A 32 7.77 -13.84 -21.27
C PRO A 32 7.56 -12.61 -20.38
N VAL A 33 8.49 -11.65 -20.40
CA VAL A 33 8.39 -10.40 -19.62
C VAL A 33 7.29 -9.49 -20.16
N GLY A 34 7.19 -9.33 -21.49
CA GLY A 34 6.14 -8.53 -22.12
C GLY A 34 4.73 -9.06 -21.80
N ARG A 35 4.58 -10.39 -21.74
CA ARG A 35 3.32 -11.03 -21.34
C ARG A 35 2.98 -10.78 -19.87
N LEU A 36 3.97 -10.77 -18.97
CA LEU A 36 3.75 -10.48 -17.56
C LEU A 36 3.31 -9.03 -17.37
N LEU A 37 3.99 -8.08 -18.00
CA LEU A 37 3.64 -6.65 -17.96
C LEU A 37 2.23 -6.41 -18.53
N LEU A 38 1.90 -7.05 -19.65
CA LEU A 38 0.56 -6.99 -20.22
C LEU A 38 -0.50 -7.51 -19.24
N CYS A 39 -0.25 -8.64 -18.56
CA CYS A 39 -1.17 -9.14 -17.52
C CYS A 39 -1.36 -8.13 -16.38
N VAL A 40 -0.27 -7.49 -15.94
CA VAL A 40 -0.31 -6.48 -14.88
C VAL A 40 -1.12 -5.26 -15.34
N ASP A 41 -0.91 -4.77 -16.55
CA ASP A 41 -1.64 -3.62 -17.10
C ASP A 41 -3.13 -3.91 -17.30
N ILE A 42 -3.47 -5.12 -17.70
CA ILE A 42 -4.85 -5.60 -17.82
C ILE A 42 -5.54 -5.67 -16.45
N VAL A 43 -4.88 -6.26 -15.45
CA VAL A 43 -5.40 -6.33 -14.07
C VAL A 43 -5.52 -4.92 -13.49
N ARG A 44 -4.53 -4.05 -13.73
CA ARG A 44 -4.54 -2.65 -13.31
C ARG A 44 -5.67 -1.87 -13.99
N GLY A 45 -5.87 -2.03 -15.29
CA GLY A 45 -6.93 -1.38 -16.06
C GLY A 45 -8.32 -1.88 -15.68
N ALA A 46 -8.46 -3.18 -15.38
CA ALA A 46 -9.71 -3.74 -14.88
C ALA A 46 -10.03 -3.28 -13.44
N LEU A 47 -9.03 -3.20 -12.58
CA LEU A 47 -9.16 -2.62 -11.25
C LEU A 47 -9.48 -1.13 -11.34
N ASP A 48 -8.79 -0.39 -12.20
CA ASP A 48 -9.04 1.03 -12.42
C ASP A 48 -10.44 1.24 -12.97
N ALA A 49 -10.87 0.54 -14.01
CA ALA A 49 -12.23 0.59 -14.57
C ALA A 49 -13.30 0.18 -13.55
N ARG A 50 -13.01 -0.75 -12.63
CA ARG A 50 -13.95 -1.16 -11.58
C ARG A 50 -13.99 -0.19 -10.39
N LEU A 51 -12.86 0.44 -10.08
CA LEU A 51 -12.75 1.48 -9.05
C LEU A 51 -13.28 2.84 -9.55
N THR A 52 -13.15 3.11 -10.85
CA THR A 52 -13.58 4.35 -11.52
C THR A 52 -14.99 4.24 -12.09
N GLY A 53 -15.44 3.04 -12.43
CA GLY A 53 -16.81 2.72 -12.82
C GLY A 53 -17.41 3.67 -13.84
N GLU A 54 -16.81 3.80 -15.05
CA GLU A 54 -17.38 4.47 -16.24
C GLU A 54 -18.15 5.80 -16.02
N TYR A 55 -17.86 6.55 -14.97
CA TYR A 55 -18.38 7.90 -14.76
C TYR A 55 -17.20 8.85 -14.56
N PRO A 56 -17.24 10.08 -15.13
CA PRO A 56 -16.18 11.05 -14.95
C PRO A 56 -15.92 11.18 -13.46
N MET A 57 -14.73 10.79 -13.01
CA MET A 57 -14.34 11.00 -11.62
C MET A 57 -14.55 12.48 -11.32
N HIS A 58 -15.60 12.76 -10.54
CA HIS A 58 -15.93 14.11 -10.13
C HIS A 58 -14.65 14.70 -9.55
N ALA A 59 -14.32 15.94 -9.94
CA ALA A 59 -13.08 16.60 -9.52
C ALA A 59 -12.88 16.55 -7.98
N SER A 60 -13.98 16.45 -7.23
CA SER A 60 -14.05 16.21 -5.78
C SER A 60 -13.31 14.95 -5.32
N ASP A 61 -13.39 13.82 -6.04
CA ASP A 61 -12.68 12.58 -5.67
C ASP A 61 -11.17 12.66 -5.92
N ARG A 62 -10.74 13.38 -6.97
CA ARG A 62 -9.31 13.64 -7.21
C ARG A 62 -8.72 14.53 -6.11
N ALA A 63 -9.46 15.55 -5.67
CA ALA A 63 -9.04 16.42 -4.58
C ALA A 63 -8.92 15.66 -3.23
N ALA A 64 -9.73 14.61 -3.04
CA ALA A 64 -9.70 13.75 -1.86
C ALA A 64 -8.45 12.83 -1.80
N ARG A 65 -7.81 12.52 -2.93
CA ARG A 65 -6.57 11.69 -2.96
C ARG A 65 -5.35 12.42 -2.43
N ARG A 66 -5.26 13.74 -2.65
CA ARG A 66 -4.09 14.55 -2.32
C ARG A 66 -3.68 14.45 -0.83
N PRO A 67 -4.59 14.53 0.16
CA PRO A 67 -4.26 14.24 1.57
C PRO A 67 -3.62 12.87 1.78
N GLY A 68 -4.16 11.82 1.16
CA GLY A 68 -3.64 10.46 1.31
C GLY A 68 -2.21 10.32 0.80
N ILE A 69 -1.93 10.89 -0.39
CA ILE A 69 -0.57 10.89 -0.95
C ILE A 69 0.40 11.69 -0.07
N LEU A 70 0.05 12.93 0.27
CA LEU A 70 0.96 13.81 1.03
C LEU A 70 1.25 13.27 2.43
N ILE A 71 0.22 12.83 3.15
CA ILE A 71 0.40 12.29 4.51
C ILE A 71 1.08 10.93 4.46
N GLY A 72 0.75 10.07 3.48
CA GLY A 72 1.44 8.80 3.29
C GLY A 72 2.93 8.97 3.03
N LEU A 73 3.32 9.91 2.16
CA LEU A 73 4.72 10.25 1.90
C LEU A 73 5.43 10.85 3.12
N LEU A 74 4.76 11.74 3.87
CA LEU A 74 5.32 12.33 5.08
C LEU A 74 5.55 11.26 6.17
N ALA A 75 4.57 10.38 6.37
CA ALA A 75 4.66 9.26 7.30
C ALA A 75 5.80 8.31 6.90
N TRP A 76 5.90 7.96 5.61
CA TRP A 76 7.01 7.16 5.11
C TRP A 76 8.37 7.85 5.34
N ALA A 77 8.49 9.16 5.08
CA ALA A 77 9.74 9.88 5.29
C ALA A 77 10.19 9.86 6.76
N ALA A 78 9.25 9.98 7.71
CA ALA A 78 9.56 9.85 9.13
C ALA A 78 9.99 8.42 9.49
N LEU A 79 9.26 7.40 8.99
CA LEU A 79 9.60 6.00 9.22
C LEU A 79 10.94 5.61 8.60
N SER A 80 11.28 6.13 7.42
CA SER A 80 12.54 5.79 6.75
C SER A 80 13.75 6.31 7.50
N VAL A 81 13.66 7.50 8.10
CA VAL A 81 14.69 8.03 9.01
C VAL A 81 14.86 7.10 10.19
N GLU A 82 13.77 6.69 10.84
CA GLU A 82 13.81 5.78 11.98
C GLU A 82 14.40 4.40 11.61
N ILE A 83 14.05 3.85 10.45
CA ILE A 83 14.59 2.57 9.95
C ILE A 83 16.09 2.66 9.75
N VAL A 84 16.58 3.70 9.08
CA VAL A 84 18.02 3.89 8.85
C VAL A 84 18.74 4.10 10.18
N TRP A 85 18.16 4.90 11.06
CA TRP A 85 18.73 5.16 12.38
C TRP A 85 18.86 3.87 13.21
N SER A 86 17.78 3.11 13.35
CA SER A 86 17.73 1.89 14.15
C SER A 86 18.49 0.70 13.56
N ASN A 87 18.61 0.60 12.22
CA ASN A 87 19.23 -0.57 11.59
C ASN A 87 20.70 -0.35 11.22
N VAL A 88 21.09 0.89 10.89
CA VAL A 88 22.42 1.20 10.36
C VAL A 88 23.25 1.98 11.37
N VAL A 89 22.68 3.04 11.97
CA VAL A 89 23.44 3.95 12.83
C VAL A 89 23.57 3.37 14.24
N HIS A 90 22.47 2.88 14.80
CA HIS A 90 22.39 2.29 16.14
C HIS A 90 21.74 0.91 16.07
N PRO A 91 22.41 -0.08 15.43
CA PRO A 91 21.86 -1.43 15.32
C PRO A 91 21.58 -1.98 16.73
N SER A 92 20.31 -2.25 17.00
CA SER A 92 19.91 -2.81 18.30
C SER A 92 20.49 -4.22 18.46
N VAL A 93 21.10 -4.46 19.62
CA VAL A 93 21.61 -5.78 20.03
C VAL A 93 20.64 -6.50 20.97
N THR A 94 19.56 -5.82 21.40
CA THR A 94 18.59 -6.30 22.38
C THR A 94 17.17 -6.06 21.88
N ASP A 95 16.26 -7.01 22.09
CA ASP A 95 14.89 -6.98 21.56
C ASP A 95 13.92 -6.06 22.36
N ASP A 96 14.41 -4.93 22.90
CA ASP A 96 13.64 -4.05 23.80
C ASP A 96 12.96 -2.85 23.08
N ASP A 97 12.78 -2.96 21.77
CA ASP A 97 12.23 -1.88 20.94
C ASP A 97 10.69 -1.75 21.04
N GLY A 98 10.06 -2.55 21.91
CA GLY A 98 8.60 -2.65 22.05
C GLY A 98 7.86 -1.30 22.18
N PRO A 99 8.26 -0.41 23.11
CA PRO A 99 7.61 0.89 23.28
C PRO A 99 7.74 1.82 22.07
N ALA A 100 8.92 1.85 21.43
CA ALA A 100 9.18 2.69 20.25
C ALA A 100 8.36 2.21 19.06
N VAL A 101 8.34 0.90 18.81
CA VAL A 101 7.55 0.25 17.76
C VAL A 101 6.05 0.49 17.97
N LEU A 102 5.55 0.33 19.20
CA LEU A 102 4.15 0.61 19.52
C LEU A 102 3.79 2.07 19.27
N THR A 103 4.66 3.00 19.67
CA THR A 103 4.48 4.44 19.46
C THR A 103 4.43 4.78 17.96
N ALA A 104 5.30 4.17 17.16
CA ALA A 104 5.28 4.31 15.71
C ALA A 104 3.97 3.81 15.10
N TYR A 105 3.48 2.63 15.51
CA TYR A 105 2.22 2.08 15.02
C TYR A 105 1.01 2.96 15.36
N VAL A 106 0.90 3.41 16.61
CA VAL A 106 -0.18 4.31 17.04
C VAL A 106 -0.14 5.60 16.22
N SER A 107 1.06 6.16 16.02
CA SER A 107 1.24 7.38 15.21
C SER A 107 0.79 7.18 13.76
N VAL A 108 1.17 6.07 13.12
CA VAL A 108 0.73 5.73 11.75
C VAL A 108 -0.79 5.58 11.69
N PHE A 109 -1.42 4.91 12.67
CA PHE A 109 -2.87 4.75 12.69
C PHE A 109 -3.61 6.07 12.88
N LEU A 110 -3.11 6.96 13.75
CA LEU A 110 -3.66 8.30 13.91
C LEU A 110 -3.53 9.13 12.61
N LEU A 111 -2.40 9.01 11.91
CA LEU A 111 -2.20 9.67 10.61
C LEU A 111 -3.17 9.13 9.54
N LEU A 112 -3.43 7.82 9.50
CA LEU A 112 -4.41 7.23 8.59
C LEU A 112 -5.84 7.69 8.90
N ALA A 113 -6.21 7.83 10.17
CA ALA A 113 -7.48 8.45 10.56
C ALA A 113 -7.55 9.92 10.13
N LEU A 114 -6.47 10.68 10.32
CA LEU A 114 -6.36 12.07 9.90
C LEU A 114 -6.50 12.25 8.38
N VAL A 115 -5.98 11.32 7.58
CA VAL A 115 -6.19 11.31 6.12
C VAL A 115 -7.67 11.32 5.79
N GLY A 116 -8.45 10.43 6.41
CA GLY A 116 -9.89 10.36 6.18
C GLY A 116 -10.64 11.62 6.63
N PHE A 117 -10.27 12.16 7.78
CA PHE A 117 -10.82 13.41 8.30
C PHE A 117 -10.59 14.58 7.32
N LEU A 118 -9.38 14.73 6.79
CA LEU A 118 -9.04 15.80 5.86
C LEU A 118 -9.62 15.57 4.45
N ALA A 119 -9.63 14.32 3.97
CA ALA A 119 -10.21 13.96 2.68
C ALA A 119 -11.72 14.20 2.65
N GLN A 120 -12.43 13.91 3.75
CA GLN A 120 -13.87 14.13 3.86
C GLN A 120 -14.27 15.60 3.73
N ARG A 121 -13.36 16.53 4.04
CA ARG A 121 -13.63 17.96 3.86
C ARG A 121 -13.68 18.38 2.40
N ARG A 122 -13.11 17.56 1.50
CA ARG A 122 -12.97 17.82 0.05
C ARG A 122 -13.80 16.87 -0.81
N ALA A 123 -14.24 15.75 -0.25
CA ALA A 123 -15.05 14.74 -0.93
C ALA A 123 -16.54 14.98 -0.73
N GLU A 124 -17.31 14.77 -1.80
CA GLU A 124 -18.78 14.77 -1.75
C GLU A 124 -19.32 13.41 -1.29
N THR A 125 -18.59 12.33 -1.59
CA THR A 125 -18.99 10.96 -1.27
C THR A 125 -18.10 10.34 -0.20
N TRP A 126 -18.57 9.24 0.39
CA TRP A 126 -17.80 8.43 1.35
C TRP A 126 -16.64 7.67 0.70
N ARG A 127 -16.64 7.53 -0.63
CA ARG A 127 -15.61 6.78 -1.38
C ARG A 127 -14.27 7.52 -1.39
N GLY A 128 -14.30 8.86 -1.48
CA GLY A 128 -13.09 9.69 -1.50
C GLY A 128 -12.16 9.45 -0.31
N PRO A 129 -12.63 9.56 0.95
CA PRO A 129 -11.81 9.29 2.13
C PRO A 129 -11.30 7.86 2.23
N VAL A 130 -12.12 6.87 1.86
CA VAL A 130 -11.71 5.45 1.84
C VAL A 130 -10.56 5.25 0.87
N LEU A 131 -10.69 5.75 -0.36
CA LEU A 131 -9.65 5.65 -1.38
C LEU A 131 -8.37 6.38 -0.94
N ALA A 132 -8.50 7.56 -0.31
CA ALA A 132 -7.37 8.29 0.24
C ALA A 132 -6.63 7.49 1.32
N GLY A 133 -7.37 6.81 2.20
CA GLY A 133 -6.82 5.92 3.22
C GLY A 133 -6.10 4.72 2.64
N VAL A 134 -6.70 4.05 1.63
CA VAL A 134 -6.06 2.95 0.90
C VAL A 134 -4.75 3.39 0.26
N ILE A 135 -4.75 4.54 -0.43
CA ILE A 135 -3.55 5.08 -1.08
C ILE A 135 -2.46 5.39 -0.05
N ALA A 136 -2.82 6.05 1.06
CA ALA A 136 -1.86 6.36 2.13
C ALA A 136 -1.25 5.08 2.72
N GLY A 137 -2.10 4.10 3.05
CA GLY A 137 -1.67 2.82 3.59
C GLY A 137 -0.76 2.03 2.64
N ALA A 138 -1.14 1.96 1.35
CA ALA A 138 -0.34 1.30 0.32
C ALA A 138 1.04 1.97 0.15
N LEU A 139 1.09 3.30 0.09
CA LEU A 139 2.34 4.06 -0.02
C LEU A 139 3.24 3.82 1.20
N ILE A 140 2.69 3.88 2.41
CA ILE A 140 3.43 3.62 3.64
C ILE A 140 3.99 2.20 3.61
N GLY A 141 3.17 1.17 3.38
CA GLY A 141 3.63 -0.22 3.38
C GLY A 141 4.69 -0.50 2.31
N LEU A 142 4.43 -0.09 1.07
CA LEU A 142 5.32 -0.37 -0.06
C LEU A 142 6.67 0.35 0.07
N LEU A 143 6.66 1.64 0.40
CA LEU A 143 7.90 2.42 0.50
C LEU A 143 8.70 2.05 1.76
N THR A 144 8.03 1.68 2.86
CA THR A 144 8.69 1.16 4.06
C THR A 144 9.43 -0.13 3.77
N ILE A 145 8.80 -1.09 3.08
CA ILE A 145 9.49 -2.32 2.68
C ILE A 145 10.58 -2.07 1.65
N GLY A 146 10.36 -1.14 0.70
CA GLY A 146 11.42 -0.72 -0.21
C GLY A 146 12.65 -0.16 0.53
N THR A 147 12.42 0.57 1.63
CA THR A 147 13.49 1.10 2.49
C THR A 147 14.24 -0.02 3.19
N PHE A 148 13.53 -0.97 3.81
CA PHE A 148 14.16 -2.15 4.40
C PHE A 148 14.94 -2.97 3.36
N ALA A 149 14.38 -3.19 2.17
CA ALA A 149 15.06 -3.92 1.11
C ALA A 149 16.36 -3.24 0.67
N PHE A 150 16.36 -1.91 0.59
CA PHE A 150 17.57 -1.14 0.33
C PHE A 150 18.58 -1.28 1.47
N VAL A 151 18.17 -1.01 2.72
CA VAL A 151 19.04 -1.06 3.90
C VAL A 151 19.65 -2.44 4.08
N ASP A 152 18.84 -3.49 4.04
CA ASP A 152 19.25 -4.87 4.28
C ASP A 152 20.20 -5.40 3.20
N ASN A 153 20.09 -4.92 1.96
CA ASN A 153 20.96 -5.38 0.88
C ASN A 153 22.25 -4.58 0.75
N VAL A 154 22.20 -3.26 1.03
CA VAL A 154 23.36 -2.35 0.97
C VAL A 154 24.23 -2.47 2.21
N PHE A 155 23.61 -2.54 3.39
CA PHE A 155 24.28 -2.65 4.70
C PHE A 155 24.21 -4.07 5.27
N LEU A 156 24.27 -5.08 4.39
CA LEU A 156 24.11 -6.48 4.79
C LEU A 156 25.10 -6.90 5.89
N ASP A 157 26.35 -6.42 5.85
CA ASP A 157 27.34 -6.73 6.89
C ASP A 157 26.87 -6.27 8.28
N THR A 158 26.34 -5.04 8.39
CA THR A 158 25.76 -4.51 9.63
C THR A 158 24.51 -5.30 10.04
N VAL A 159 23.56 -5.49 9.12
CA VAL A 159 22.28 -6.14 9.42
C VAL A 159 22.46 -7.62 9.78
N SER A 160 23.43 -8.30 9.19
CA SER A 160 23.73 -9.72 9.48
C SER A 160 24.24 -9.98 10.89
N ARG A 161 24.67 -8.93 11.61
CA ARG A 161 25.14 -9.03 13.00
C ARG A 161 24.02 -8.81 14.02
N GLN A 162 22.82 -8.44 13.58
CA GLN A 162 21.66 -8.28 14.47
C GLN A 162 21.21 -9.66 14.98
N GLN A 163 21.07 -9.81 16.30
CA GLN A 163 20.76 -11.09 16.94
C GLN A 163 19.47 -11.72 16.39
N ALA A 164 18.41 -10.91 16.20
CA ALA A 164 17.15 -11.38 15.64
C ALA A 164 17.30 -12.00 14.23
N LYS A 165 18.20 -11.47 13.39
CA LYS A 165 18.47 -12.01 12.05
C LYS A 165 19.30 -13.28 12.11
N ILE A 166 20.28 -13.35 13.02
CA ILE A 166 21.09 -14.54 13.27
C ILE A 166 20.19 -15.69 13.74
N ASP A 167 19.35 -15.45 14.74
CA ASP A 167 18.43 -16.44 15.28
C ASP A 167 17.42 -16.89 14.23
N GLY A 168 16.84 -15.95 13.49
CA GLY A 168 15.90 -16.26 12.42
C GLY A 168 16.53 -17.06 11.28
N PHE A 169 17.78 -16.76 10.91
CA PHE A 169 18.51 -17.50 9.89
C PHE A 169 18.87 -18.92 10.34
N ALA A 170 19.31 -19.09 11.59
CA ALA A 170 19.68 -20.40 12.15
C ALA A 170 18.53 -21.41 12.16
N HIS A 171 17.28 -20.92 12.22
CA HIS A 171 16.05 -21.73 12.16
C HIS A 171 15.41 -21.77 10.76
N SER A 172 16.08 -21.25 9.74
CA SER A 172 15.57 -21.21 8.36
C SER A 172 16.26 -22.23 7.46
N ASP A 173 15.58 -22.68 6.41
CA ASP A 173 16.17 -23.52 5.36
C ASP A 173 16.94 -22.72 4.29
N ALA A 174 17.26 -21.45 4.56
CA ALA A 174 17.89 -20.58 3.58
C ALA A 174 19.38 -20.90 3.42
N SER A 175 19.87 -20.90 2.18
CA SER A 175 21.28 -21.18 1.88
C SER A 175 22.25 -20.03 2.27
N SER A 176 21.73 -18.83 2.52
CA SER A 176 22.52 -17.67 2.93
C SER A 176 21.65 -16.64 3.65
N MET A 177 22.28 -15.79 4.46
CA MET A 177 21.62 -14.68 5.16
C MET A 177 20.89 -13.75 4.19
N ARG A 178 21.47 -13.47 3.02
CA ARG A 178 20.83 -12.62 1.99
C ARG A 178 19.56 -13.27 1.43
N THR A 179 19.58 -14.58 1.18
CA THR A 179 18.40 -15.34 0.71
C THR A 179 17.29 -15.29 1.76
N TYR A 180 17.63 -15.55 3.03
CA TYR A 180 16.70 -15.47 4.15
C TYR A 180 16.03 -14.10 4.25
N ILE A 181 16.82 -13.04 4.26
CA ILE A 181 16.31 -11.66 4.37
C ILE A 181 15.42 -11.30 3.18
N ASN A 182 15.84 -11.58 1.95
CA ASN A 182 15.05 -11.23 0.77
C ASN A 182 13.74 -12.02 0.68
N LEU A 183 13.71 -13.27 1.13
CA LEU A 183 12.46 -14.04 1.21
C LEU A 183 11.51 -13.43 2.24
N GLY A 184 12.03 -13.06 3.42
CA GLY A 184 11.25 -12.37 4.44
C GLY A 184 10.70 -11.03 3.96
N LEU A 185 11.52 -10.23 3.25
CA LEU A 185 11.10 -8.95 2.67
C LEU A 185 10.02 -9.11 1.62
N LEU A 186 10.08 -10.15 0.78
CA LEU A 186 9.06 -10.41 -0.23
C LEU A 186 7.70 -10.74 0.41
N GLN A 187 7.71 -11.57 1.46
CA GLN A 187 6.50 -11.89 2.22
C GLN A 187 5.96 -10.64 2.93
N ALA A 188 6.84 -9.87 3.57
CA ALA A 188 6.48 -8.63 4.27
C ALA A 188 5.98 -7.56 3.30
N ALA A 189 6.50 -7.47 2.06
CA ALA A 189 6.02 -6.57 1.03
C ALA A 189 4.53 -6.77 0.75
N ALA A 190 4.14 -8.02 0.50
CA ALA A 190 2.75 -8.37 0.22
C ALA A 190 1.87 -8.14 1.45
N PHE A 191 2.31 -8.64 2.62
CA PHE A 191 1.54 -8.56 3.85
C PHE A 191 1.36 -7.12 4.34
N LEU A 192 2.45 -6.35 4.55
CA LEU A 192 2.37 -5.00 5.11
C LEU A 192 1.63 -4.04 4.17
N THR A 193 1.86 -4.13 2.85
CA THR A 193 1.16 -3.25 1.89
C THR A 193 -0.34 -3.52 1.93
N CYS A 194 -0.75 -4.79 1.95
CA CYS A 194 -2.16 -5.17 2.05
C CYS A 194 -2.76 -4.74 3.40
N PHE A 195 -2.08 -5.05 4.50
CA PHE A 195 -2.49 -4.71 5.85
C PHE A 195 -2.69 -3.20 6.02
N PHE A 196 -1.69 -2.38 5.68
CA PHE A 196 -1.81 -0.93 5.81
C PHE A 196 -2.85 -0.34 4.87
N SER A 197 -3.06 -0.91 3.67
CA SER A 197 -4.14 -0.48 2.77
C SER A 197 -5.52 -0.71 3.40
N ILE A 198 -5.74 -1.88 4.00
CA ILE A 198 -7.00 -2.23 4.68
C ILE A 198 -7.18 -1.37 5.93
N ALA A 199 -6.16 -1.29 6.79
CA ALA A 199 -6.18 -0.45 7.98
C ALA A 199 -6.43 1.02 7.62
N GLY A 200 -5.78 1.50 6.56
CA GLY A 200 -5.98 2.84 6.01
C GLY A 200 -7.42 3.09 5.58
N ALA A 201 -8.04 2.15 4.87
CA ALA A 201 -9.46 2.23 4.50
C ALA A 201 -10.38 2.34 5.71
N VAL A 202 -10.18 1.48 6.71
CA VAL A 202 -11.01 1.43 7.93
C VAL A 202 -10.85 2.70 8.77
N LEU A 203 -9.61 3.08 9.07
CA LEU A 203 -9.31 4.25 9.91
C LEU A 203 -9.71 5.56 9.21
N ALA A 204 -9.47 5.68 7.91
CA ALA A 204 -9.91 6.85 7.16
C ALA A 204 -11.45 6.96 7.11
N SER A 205 -12.17 5.82 7.07
CA SER A 205 -13.64 5.82 7.21
C SER A 205 -14.07 6.38 8.56
N GLY A 206 -13.41 5.97 9.65
CA GLY A 206 -13.66 6.49 11.00
C GLY A 206 -13.38 7.99 11.11
N GLY A 207 -12.23 8.45 10.60
CA GLY A 207 -11.89 9.87 10.56
C GLY A 207 -12.87 10.70 9.73
N ALA A 208 -13.36 10.16 8.61
CA ALA A 208 -14.39 10.81 7.81
C ALA A 208 -15.73 10.92 8.56
N ALA A 209 -16.16 9.86 9.26
CA ALA A 209 -17.37 9.88 10.07
C ALA A 209 -17.30 10.96 11.16
N LEU A 210 -16.17 11.06 11.86
CA LEU A 210 -15.91 12.10 12.85
C LEU A 210 -15.99 13.51 12.24
N SER A 211 -15.38 13.73 11.06
CA SER A 211 -15.46 15.03 10.38
C SER A 211 -16.88 15.42 10.00
N ARG A 212 -17.78 14.46 9.71
CA ARG A 212 -19.19 14.76 9.41
C ARG A 212 -19.97 15.10 10.67
N GLY A 213 -19.76 14.34 11.76
CA GLY A 213 -20.43 14.58 13.04
C GLY A 213 -20.14 15.98 13.60
N LEU A 214 -18.90 16.46 13.46
CA LEU A 214 -18.53 17.83 13.86
C LEU A 214 -19.16 18.93 13.00
N ARG A 215 -19.58 18.63 11.76
CA ARG A 215 -20.27 19.61 10.90
C ARG A 215 -21.77 19.68 11.20
N SER A 216 -22.41 18.57 11.56
CA SER A 216 -23.84 18.53 11.88
C SER A 216 -24.19 19.29 13.16
N THR A 217 -23.29 19.31 14.15
CA THR A 217 -23.52 20.03 15.42
C THR A 217 -23.33 21.55 15.30
N GLY A 218 -22.62 22.01 14.27
CA GLY A 218 -22.27 23.42 14.07
C GLY A 218 -23.29 24.25 13.30
N SER A 219 -24.47 23.72 12.94
CA SER A 219 -25.53 24.46 12.25
C SER A 219 -26.74 24.70 13.15
N PRO A 220 -26.66 25.56 14.19
CA PRO A 220 -27.84 26.07 14.86
C PRO A 220 -28.61 26.96 13.87
N GLY A 221 -29.93 26.75 13.82
CA GLY A 221 -30.88 27.28 12.83
C GLY A 221 -30.54 28.62 12.18
N ARG A 222 -30.52 28.61 10.85
CA ARG A 222 -30.90 29.75 10.03
C ARG A 222 -32.36 29.61 9.66
#